data_AF-A0A2V6N1I9-F1
#
_entry.id   AF-A0A2V6N1I9-F1
#
_cell.length_a   1.000
_cell.length_b   1.000
_cell.length_c   1.000
_cell.angle_alpha   90.00
_cell.angle_beta   90.00
_cell.angle_gamma   90.00
#
_symmetry.space_group_name_H-M   'P 1'
#
loop_
_entity.id
_entity.type
_entity.pdbx_description
1 polymer ?
#
loop_
_entity_poly.entity_id
_entity_poly.type
_entity_poly.pdbx_seq_one_letter_code
_entity_poly.pdbx_strand_id
1 'polypeptide(L)' 'MLGLLFTAVTFMRAMQSLFGGPLAESCGGFSDLVRGEKFVIVPVTLLMFAIGISPQFIFNIFNATVVQMARLFA' A
#
# COMPACT_ATOMS: atom_id res chain seq x y z
N MET A 1 11.56 -16.39 -1.62
CA MET A 1 10.99 -16.12 -0.29
C MET A 1 11.81 -15.16 0.55
N LEU A 2 13.14 -15.23 0.55
CA LEU A 2 14.01 -14.29 1.28
C LEU A 2 13.70 -12.80 0.98
N GLY A 3 13.35 -12.46 -0.27
CA GLY A 3 12.96 -11.10 -0.65
C GLY A 3 11.76 -10.56 0.14
N LEU A 4 10.71 -11.37 0.35
CA LEU A 4 9.54 -10.95 1.13
C LEU A 4 9.90 -10.72 2.60
N LEU A 5 10.74 -11.60 3.17
CA LEU A 5 11.21 -11.46 4.56
C LEU A 5 12.06 -10.19 4.72
N PHE A 6 12.96 -9.92 3.78
CA PHE A 6 13.80 -8.72 3.79
C PHE A 6 12.96 -7.44 3.70
N THR A 7 11.98 -7.40 2.77
CA THR A 7 11.07 -6.25 2.66
C THR A 7 10.23 -6.08 3.92
N ALA A 8 9.71 -7.15 4.50
CA ALA A 8 8.91 -7.06 5.73
C ALA A 8 9.73 -6.53 6.92
N VAL A 9 10.95 -7.05 7.13
CA VAL A 9 11.82 -6.64 8.23
C VAL A 9 12.25 -5.18 8.06
N THR A 10 12.69 -4.78 6.87
CA THR A 10 13.13 -3.40 6.61
C THR A 10 11.99 -2.39 6.75
N PHE A 11 10.80 -2.71 6.20
CA PHE A 11 9.61 -1.87 6.33
C PHE A 11 9.17 -1.72 7.78
N MET A 12 9.14 -2.82 8.54
CA MET A 12 8.76 -2.81 9.96
C MET A 12 9.77 -2.00 10.79
N ARG A 13 11.08 -2.15 10.54
CA ARG A 13 12.13 -1.37 11.20
C ARG A 13 11.99 0.12 10.91
N ALA A 14 11.71 0.49 9.67
CA ALA A 14 11.48 1.88 9.28
C ALA A 14 10.27 2.47 10.02
N MET A 15 9.12 1.77 10.05
CA MET A 15 7.95 2.25 10.79
C MET A 15 8.20 2.39 12.29
N GLN A 16 8.89 1.42 12.92
CA GLN A 16 9.27 1.52 14.33
C GLN A 16 10.18 2.71 14.61
N SER A 17 11.13 3.00 13.71
CA SER A 17 12.00 4.18 13.85
C SER A 17 11.26 5.50 13.67
N LEU A 18 10.24 5.54 12.80
CA LEU A 18 9.49 6.76 12.50
C LEU A 18 8.46 7.10 13.58
N PHE A 19 7.82 6.09 14.17
CA PHE A 19 6.70 6.29 15.11
C PHE A 19 6.99 5.86 16.56
N GLY A 20 8.08 5.12 16.82
CA GLY A 20 8.37 4.52 18.12
C GLY A 20 9.47 5.19 18.95
N GLY A 21 10.16 6.21 18.41
CA GLY A 21 11.18 6.98 19.14
C GLY A 21 10.58 8.11 19.99
N PRO A 22 11.33 8.68 20.96
CA PRO A 22 10.86 9.84 21.71
C PRO A 22 10.54 10.99 20.76
N LEU A 23 9.33 11.54 20.90
CA LEU A 23 8.85 12.65 20.08
C LEU A 23 9.79 13.85 20.28
N ALA A 24 10.45 14.30 19.22
CA ALA A 24 11.31 15.47 19.29
C ALA A 24 10.48 16.68 19.77
N GLU A 25 10.91 17.37 20.84
CA GLU A 25 10.18 18.50 21.43
C GLU A 25 9.90 19.63 20.42
N SER A 26 10.66 19.69 19.31
CA SER A 26 10.47 20.59 18.18
C SER A 26 9.26 20.28 17.27
N CYS A 27 8.59 19.15 17.45
CA CYS A 27 7.47 18.69 16.60
C CYS A 27 6.07 18.98 17.18
N GLY A 28 5.95 19.76 18.26
CA GLY A 28 4.66 20.05 18.91
C GLY A 28 3.64 20.85 18.07
N GLY A 29 4.06 21.39 16.91
CA GLY A 29 3.23 22.19 16.00
C GLY A 29 3.04 21.60 14.60
N PHE A 30 3.53 20.38 14.32
CA PHE A 30 3.28 19.73 13.04
C PHE A 30 1.81 19.30 12.98
N SER A 31 0.99 20.08 12.28
CA SER A 31 -0.38 19.69 11.94
C SER A 31 -0.26 18.41 11.11
N ASP A 32 -0.52 17.28 11.76
CA ASP A 32 -0.23 15.88 11.36
C ASP A 32 -0.52 15.55 9.89
N LEU A 33 -1.46 16.26 9.26
CA LEU A 33 -1.68 16.25 7.81
C LEU A 33 -2.52 17.47 7.44
N VAL A 34 -2.11 18.29 6.46
CA VAL A 34 -2.98 19.36 5.95
C VAL A 34 -4.22 18.69 5.33
N ARG A 35 -5.41 19.31 5.49
CA ARG A 35 -6.70 18.75 5.02
C ARG A 35 -6.66 18.30 3.54
N GLY A 36 -5.85 18.98 2.71
CA GLY A 36 -5.61 18.64 1.31
C GLY A 36 -4.79 17.36 1.09
N GLU A 37 -3.76 17.11 1.89
CA GLU A 37 -2.95 15.87 1.79
C GLU A 37 -3.77 14.64 2.16
N LYS A 38 -4.61 14.77 3.20
CA LYS A 38 -5.53 13.71 3.60
C LYS A 38 -6.47 13.32 2.45
N PHE A 39 -6.89 14.28 1.62
CA PHE A 39 -7.78 14.01 0.50
C PHE A 39 -7.13 13.19 -0.62
N VAL A 40 -5.80 13.18 -0.72
CA VAL A 40 -5.06 12.35 -1.69
C VAL A 40 -4.81 10.95 -1.14
N ILE A 41 -4.46 10.84 0.14
CA ILE A 41 -4.13 9.54 0.76
C ILE A 41 -5.38 8.68 0.94
N VAL A 42 -6.49 9.26 1.42
CA VAL A 42 -7.74 8.53 1.69
C VAL A 42 -8.26 7.72 0.49
N PRO A 43 -8.43 8.27 -0.72
CA PRO A 43 -8.94 7.50 -1.86
C PRO A 43 -7.97 6.40 -2.30
N VAL A 44 -6.66 6.64 -2.23
CA VAL A 44 -5.65 5.62 -2.58
C VAL A 44 -5.71 4.46 -1.58
N THR A 45 -5.77 4.75 -0.28
CA THR A 45 -5.93 3.71 0.76
C THR A 45 -7.24 2.95 0.58
N LEU A 46 -8.35 3.64 0.30
CA LEU A 46 -9.65 3.02 0.09
C LEU A 46 -9.65 2.09 -1.14
N LEU A 47 -9.01 2.51 -2.23
CA LEU A 47 -8.84 1.69 -3.42
C LEU A 47 -8.01 0.42 -3.11
N MET A 48 -6.88 0.58 -2.41
CA MET A 48 -6.04 -0.53 -1.98
C MET A 48 -6.82 -1.52 -1.10
N PHE A 49 -7.66 -1.00 -0.20
CA PHE A 49 -8.52 -1.80 0.68
C PHE A 49 -9.60 -2.55 -0.10
N ALA A 50 -10.28 -1.89 -1.03
CA ALA A 50 -11.30 -2.49 -1.87
C ALA A 50 -10.73 -3.63 -2.73
N ILE A 51 -9.54 -3.44 -3.31
CA ILE A 51 -8.82 -4.46 -4.07
C ILE A 51 -8.42 -5.63 -3.16
N GLY A 52 -7.94 -5.36 -1.94
CA GLY A 52 -7.55 -6.39 -0.98
C GLY A 52 -8.73 -7.24 -0.49
N ILE A 53 -9.91 -6.65 -0.28
CA ILE A 53 -11.12 -7.35 0.14
C ILE A 53 -11.69 -8.18 -1.01
N SER A 54 -11.84 -7.56 -2.20
CA SER A 54 -12.46 -8.18 -3.36
C SER A 54 -11.53 -8.13 -4.57
N PRO A 55 -10.54 -9.04 -4.63
CA PRO A 55 -9.60 -9.09 -5.75
C PRO A 55 -10.29 -9.51 -7.06
N GLN A 56 -11.50 -10.05 -6.99
CA GLN A 56 -12.30 -10.46 -8.16
C GLN A 56 -12.62 -9.31 -9.11
N PHE A 57 -12.66 -8.06 -8.60
CA PHE A 57 -12.83 -6.88 -9.44
C PHE A 57 -11.68 -6.72 -10.45
N ILE A 58 -10.44 -6.88 -9.96
CA ILE A 58 -9.23 -6.83 -10.77
C ILE A 58 -9.15 -8.07 -11.65
N PHE A 59 -9.38 -9.26 -11.09
CA PHE A 59 -9.28 -10.50 -11.85
C PHE A 59 -10.28 -10.59 -13.00
N ASN A 60 -11.52 -10.11 -12.85
CA ASN A 60 -12.49 -10.12 -13.95
C ASN A 60 -12.04 -9.28 -15.16
N ILE A 61 -11.31 -8.18 -14.93
CA ILE A 61 -10.75 -7.35 -16.01
C ILE A 61 -9.61 -8.11 -16.72
N PHE A 62 -8.70 -8.72 -15.95
CA PHE A 62 -7.54 -9.40 -16.52
C PHE A 62 -7.83 -10.80 -17.08
N ASN A 63 -8.86 -11.49 -16.60
CA ASN A 63 -9.17 -12.87 -16.99
C ASN A 63 -9.40 -12.98 -18.50
N ALA A 64 -10.09 -12.02 -19.12
CA ALA A 64 -10.29 -12.00 -20.57
C ALA A 64 -8.95 -11.89 -21.35
N THR A 65 -8.05 -11.00 -20.90
CA THR A 65 -6.76 -10.75 -21.57
C THR A 65 -5.77 -11.89 -21.34
N VAL A 66 -5.69 -12.42 -20.11
CA VAL A 66 -4.79 -13.51 -19.75
C VAL A 66 -5.20 -14.80 -20.44
N VAL A 67 -6.50 -15.12 -20.53
CA VAL A 67 -6.98 -16.30 -21.26
C VAL A 67 -6.66 -16.19 -22.75
N GLN A 68 -6.79 -15.00 -23.34
CA GLN A 68 -6.43 -14.78 -24.76
C GLN A 68 -4.93 -14.94 -25.00
N MET A 69 -4.08 -14.42 -24.11
CA MET A 69 -2.63 -14.62 -24.19
C MET A 69 -2.24 -16.09 -23.96
N ALA A 70 -2.82 -16.76 -22.95
CA ALA A 70 -2.55 -18.17 -22.67
C ALA A 70 -2.90 -19.07 -23.87
N ARG A 71 -3.99 -18.77 -24.60
CA ARG A 71 -4.35 -19.47 -25.84
C ARG A 71 -3.45 -19.16 -27.03
N LEU A 72 -2.75 -18.02 -27.02
CA LEU A 72 -1.80 -17.65 -28.09
C LEU A 72 -0.44 -18.34 -27.90
N PHE A 73 -0.11 -18.70 -26.65
CA PHE A 73 1.15 -19.34 -26.26
C PHE A 73 1.02 -20.85 -25.99
N ALA A 74 -0.17 -21.44 -26.17
CA ALA A 74 -0.45 -22.87 -26.08
C ALA A 74 -0.64 -23.47 -27.48
#